data_AF-A0A917X8Q0-F1
#
_entry.id   AF-A0A917X8Q0-F1
#
_cell.length_a   1.000
_cell.length_b   1.000
_cell.length_c   1.000
_cell.angle_alpha   90.00
_cell.angle_beta   90.00
_cell.angle_gamma   90.00
#
_symmetry.space_group_name_H-M   'P 1'
#
loop_
_entity.id
_entity.type
_entity.pdbx_description
1 polymer ?
#
loop_
_entity_poly.entity_id
_entity_poly.type
_entity_poly.pdbx_seq_one_letter_code
_entity_poly.pdbx_strand_id
1 'polypeptide(L)'
;MEGFEQFVRLRYTELLHTAYLLTGSVAAAEDLVQTCLLKIMPRFERVADPLPYLRRAMVNQRTSWWRALRRELLSAEPPDRAGPDVIGGFAERTALVAELARLPERMRAVLVLRYWEDLSCQAKLQKL
;
A
#
# COMPACT_ATOMS: atom_id res chain seq x y z
N MET A 1 21.17 3.77 10.61
CA MET A 1 20.92 3.52 9.16
C MET A 1 20.83 2.03 8.86
N GLU A 2 21.73 1.19 9.36
CA GLU A 2 21.69 -0.28 9.13
C GLU A 2 20.34 -0.94 9.51
N GLY A 3 19.73 -0.54 10.64
CA GLY A 3 18.42 -1.06 11.05
C GLY A 3 17.27 -0.71 10.10
N PHE A 4 17.30 0.49 9.51
CA PHE A 4 16.33 0.91 8.50
C PHE A 4 16.48 0.12 7.21
N GLU A 5 17.71 -0.03 6.70
CA GLU A 5 17.93 -0.79 5.48
C GLU A 5 17.57 -2.27 5.63
N GLN A 6 17.87 -2.89 6.78
CA GLN A 6 17.49 -4.26 7.05
C GLN A 6 15.96 -4.40 7.10
N PHE A 7 15.27 -3.47 7.76
CA PHE A 7 13.81 -3.43 7.76
C PHE A 7 13.25 -3.33 6.33
N VAL A 8 13.78 -2.41 5.51
CA VAL A 8 13.36 -2.25 4.12
C VAL A 8 13.60 -3.55 3.35
N ARG A 9 14.80 -4.13 3.40
CA ARG A 9 15.10 -5.40 2.72
C ARG A 9 14.12 -6.53 3.09
N LEU A 10 13.72 -6.61 4.36
CA LEU A 10 12.81 -7.65 4.84
C LEU A 10 11.33 -7.40 4.50
N ARG A 11 10.90 -6.14 4.40
CA ARG A 11 9.48 -5.76 4.31
C ARG A 11 9.07 -5.12 2.98
N TYR A 12 10.02 -4.75 2.13
CA TYR A 12 9.76 -4.02 0.89
C TYR A 12 8.77 -4.75 -0.02
N THR A 13 8.97 -6.05 -0.23
CA THR A 13 8.10 -6.91 -1.03
C THR A 13 6.65 -6.92 -0.52
N GLU A 14 6.46 -7.01 0.81
CA GLU A 14 5.16 -6.98 1.46
C GLU A 14 4.48 -5.60 1.32
N LEU A 15 5.26 -4.53 1.47
CA LEU A 15 4.78 -3.16 1.30
C LEU A 15 4.40 -2.89 -0.17
N LEU A 16 5.20 -3.33 -1.14
CA LEU A 16 4.88 -3.19 -2.57
C LEU A 16 3.60 -3.90 -2.95
N HIS A 17 3.40 -5.11 -2.47
CA HIS A 17 2.13 -5.82 -2.64
C HIS A 17 0.93 -5.05 -2.13
N THR A 18 1.07 -4.48 -0.94
CA THR A 18 0.02 -3.67 -0.33
C THR A 18 -0.26 -2.43 -1.16
N ALA A 19 0.80 -1.75 -1.61
CA ALA A 19 0.71 -0.57 -2.43
C ALA A 19 0.04 -0.89 -3.77
N TYR A 20 0.42 -1.99 -4.41
CA TYR A 20 -0.18 -2.46 -5.66
C TYR A 20 -1.67 -2.76 -5.50
N LEU A 21 -2.08 -3.40 -4.40
CA LEU A 21 -3.49 -3.58 -4.10
C LEU A 21 -4.22 -2.25 -3.91
N LEU A 22 -3.57 -1.20 -3.41
CA LEU A 22 -4.18 0.12 -3.24
C LEU A 22 -4.22 0.94 -4.54
N THR A 23 -3.24 0.76 -5.42
CA THR A 23 -3.05 1.61 -6.61
C THR A 23 -3.48 0.96 -7.92
N GLY A 24 -3.40 -0.37 -8.02
CA GLY A 24 -3.56 -1.12 -9.27
C GLY A 24 -2.44 -0.95 -10.30
N SER A 25 -1.36 -0.23 -9.96
CA SER A 25 -0.23 0.05 -10.86
C SER A 25 1.08 -0.14 -10.11
N VAL A 26 2.05 -0.81 -10.75
CA VAL A 26 3.38 -1.06 -10.18
C VAL A 26 4.12 0.25 -9.95
N ALA A 27 4.19 1.12 -10.96
CA ALA A 27 4.86 2.41 -10.81
C ALA A 27 4.26 3.27 -9.68
N ALA A 28 2.93 3.34 -9.60
CA ALA A 28 2.26 4.07 -8.53
C ALA A 28 2.43 3.39 -7.15
N ALA A 29 2.58 2.07 -7.12
CA ALA A 29 2.83 1.31 -5.91
C ALA A 29 4.24 1.57 -5.37
N GLU A 30 5.25 1.54 -6.24
CA GLU A 30 6.64 1.84 -5.89
C GLU A 30 6.76 3.26 -5.35
N ASP A 31 6.20 4.25 -6.04
CA ASP A 31 6.22 5.64 -5.60
C ASP A 31 5.53 5.82 -4.23
N LEU A 32 4.40 5.15 -4.02
CA LEU A 32 3.70 5.16 -2.74
C LEU A 32 4.55 4.60 -1.59
N VAL A 33 5.21 3.46 -1.82
CA VAL A 33 6.10 2.84 -0.82
C VAL A 33 7.30 3.75 -0.55
N GLN A 34 7.98 4.22 -1.59
CA GLN A 34 9.15 5.08 -1.46
C GLN A 34 8.82 6.38 -0.72
N THR A 35 7.72 7.04 -1.09
CA THR A 35 7.22 8.24 -0.40
C THR A 35 6.99 7.98 1.10
N CYS A 36 6.40 6.84 1.45
CA CYS A 36 6.14 6.52 2.86
C CYS A 36 7.43 6.16 3.63
N LEU A 37 8.35 5.45 3.00
CA LEU A 37 9.66 5.11 3.56
C LEU A 37 10.50 6.37 3.82
N LEU A 38 10.53 7.32 2.89
CA LEU A 38 11.22 8.61 3.05
C LEU A 38 10.63 9.43 4.22
N LYS A 39 9.31 9.36 4.44
CA LYS A 39 8.62 10.06 5.55
C LYS A 39 8.86 9.45 6.92
N ILE A 40 9.16 8.15 7.01
CA ILE A 40 9.46 7.50 8.30
C ILE A 40 10.95 7.54 8.61
N MET A 41 11.82 7.53 7.60
CA MET A 41 13.28 7.47 7.76
C MET A 41 13.84 8.40 8.86
N PRO A 42 13.45 9.69 8.98
CA PRO A 42 14.01 10.60 10.00
C PRO A 42 13.67 10.22 11.46
N ARG A 43 12.65 9.40 11.67
CA ARG A 43 12.15 8.99 12.99
C ARG A 43 12.14 7.48 13.17
N PHE A 44 12.68 6.73 12.23
CA PHE A 44 12.58 5.27 12.19
C PHE A 44 13.05 4.63 13.50
N GLU A 45 14.22 5.04 14.00
CA GLU A 45 14.82 4.54 15.25
C GLU A 45 13.97 4.82 16.51
N ARG A 46 13.01 5.75 16.43
CA ARG A 46 12.11 6.11 17.54
C ARG A 46 10.76 5.38 17.47
N VAL A 47 10.48 4.67 16.38
CA VAL A 47 9.22 3.97 16.18
C VAL A 47 9.42 2.49 16.52
N ALA A 48 8.78 2.05 17.61
CA ALA A 48 8.92 0.67 18.10
C ALA A 48 8.40 -0.38 17.09
N ASP A 49 7.34 -0.07 16.34
CA ASP A 49 6.84 -0.91 15.24
C ASP A 49 6.53 -0.05 13.99
N PRO A 50 7.46 0.03 13.02
CA PRO A 50 7.32 0.85 11.83
C PRO A 50 6.24 0.38 10.85
N LEU A 51 5.87 -0.91 10.89
CA LEU A 51 5.08 -1.54 9.84
C LEU A 51 3.58 -1.12 9.87
N PRO A 52 2.88 -1.10 11.01
CA PRO A 52 1.54 -0.53 11.12
C PRO A 52 1.49 0.96 10.72
N TYR A 53 2.51 1.73 11.09
CA TYR A 53 2.63 3.13 10.71
C TYR A 53 2.69 3.30 9.19
N LEU A 54 3.55 2.52 8.52
CA LEU A 54 3.71 2.57 7.07
C LEU A 54 2.43 2.19 6.34
N ARG A 55 1.76 1.11 6.75
CA ARG A 55 0.47 0.70 6.15
C ARG A 55 -0.59 1.80 6.26
N ARG A 56 -0.70 2.44 7.44
CA ARG A 56 -1.59 3.59 7.67
C ARG A 56 -1.20 4.78 6.77
N ALA A 57 0.10 5.08 6.68
CA ALA A 57 0.62 6.18 5.86
C ALA A 57 0.30 5.98 4.37
N MET A 58 0.44 4.76 3.86
CA MET A 58 0.15 4.41 2.46
C MET A 58 -1.33 4.60 2.12
N VAL A 59 -2.23 4.15 2.99
CA VAL A 59 -3.68 4.37 2.81
C VAL A 59 -4.00 5.87 2.83
N ASN A 60 -3.47 6.60 3.81
CA ASN A 60 -3.72 8.04 3.93
C ASN A 60 -3.23 8.81 2.71
N GLN A 61 -2.03 8.49 2.22
CA GLN A 61 -1.43 9.11 1.04
C GLN A 61 -2.26 8.83 -0.21
N ARG A 62 -2.67 7.58 -0.45
CA ARG A 62 -3.58 7.23 -1.56
C ARG A 62 -4.91 7.96 -1.48
N THR A 63 -5.50 8.03 -0.29
CA THR A 63 -6.78 8.73 -0.06
C THR A 63 -6.65 10.23 -0.31
N SER A 64 -5.53 10.83 0.09
CA SER A 64 -5.23 12.25 -0.15
C SER A 64 -5.04 12.54 -1.63
N TRP A 65 -4.28 11.71 -2.35
CA TRP A 65 -4.10 11.81 -3.79
C TRP A 65 -5.43 11.74 -4.54
N TRP A 66 -6.29 10.78 -4.19
CA TRP A 66 -7.64 10.70 -4.76
C TRP A 66 -8.51 11.92 -4.48
N ARG A 67 -8.41 12.48 -3.28
CA ARG A 67 -9.14 13.71 -2.93
C ARG A 67 -8.64 14.91 -3.75
N ALA A 68 -7.34 14.99 -4.02
CA ALA A 68 -6.77 16.01 -4.90
C ALA A 68 -7.21 15.81 -6.34
N LEU A 69 -7.02 14.60 -6.88
CA LEU A 69 -7.43 14.24 -8.23
C LEU A 69 -8.93 14.50 -8.45
N ARG A 70 -9.82 14.10 -7.53
CA ARG A 70 -11.26 14.39 -7.66
C ARG A 70 -11.59 15.88 -7.69
N ARG A 71 -10.82 16.73 -7.01
CA ARG A 71 -11.01 18.20 -7.08
C ARG A 71 -10.61 18.75 -8.44
N GLU A 72 -9.56 18.19 -9.05
CA GLU A 72 -9.11 18.55 -10.40
C GLU A 72 -10.04 17.96 -11.48
N LEU A 73 -10.55 16.74 -11.28
CA LEU A 73 -11.43 16.03 -12.22
C LEU A 73 -12.88 16.52 -12.22
N LEU A 74 -13.29 17.29 -11.21
CA LEU A 74 -14.52 18.09 -11.32
C LEU A 74 -14.39 19.19 -12.40
N SER A 75 -13.20 19.32 -13.03
CA SER A 75 -12.91 20.14 -14.21
C SER A 75 -12.40 19.35 -15.44
N ALA A 76 -12.15 18.02 -15.39
CA ALA A 76 -11.74 17.18 -16.53
C ALA A 76 -11.84 15.65 -16.22
N GLU A 77 -11.89 14.76 -17.21
CA GLU A 77 -12.12 13.30 -17.04
C GLU A 77 -10.99 12.48 -16.38
N PRO A 78 -11.30 11.33 -15.71
CA PRO A 78 -10.34 10.56 -14.91
C PRO A 78 -9.23 9.88 -15.73
N PRO A 79 -8.01 9.73 -15.18
CA PRO A 79 -6.90 9.10 -15.88
C PRO A 79 -7.07 7.58 -16.02
N ASP A 80 -6.55 7.10 -17.14
CA ASP A 80 -6.68 5.74 -17.64
C ASP A 80 -5.85 4.72 -16.85
N ARG A 81 -6.33 3.48 -16.81
CA ARG A 81 -5.75 2.37 -16.03
C ARG A 81 -4.42 1.94 -16.63
N ALA A 82 -3.32 2.07 -15.89
CA ALA A 82 -2.05 1.44 -16.27
C ALA A 82 -2.15 -0.10 -16.18
N GLY A 83 -1.91 -0.77 -17.32
CA GLY A 83 -1.93 -2.23 -17.45
C GLY A 83 -0.81 -2.96 -16.69
N PRO A 84 -0.82 -4.30 -16.68
CA PRO A 84 0.06 -5.09 -15.83
C PRO A 84 1.48 -5.14 -16.40
N ASP A 85 2.43 -4.49 -15.72
CA ASP A 85 3.86 -4.76 -15.91
C ASP A 85 4.35 -5.73 -14.83
N VAL A 86 5.08 -6.75 -15.27
CA VAL A 86 5.33 -7.99 -14.53
C VAL A 86 6.57 -7.84 -13.66
N ILE A 87 6.40 -7.87 -12.33
CA ILE A 87 7.51 -8.20 -11.41
C ILE A 87 7.46 -9.70 -11.14
N GLY A 88 8.38 -10.43 -11.78
CA GLY A 88 8.61 -11.86 -11.55
C GLY A 88 8.94 -12.12 -10.08
N GLY A 89 8.11 -12.93 -9.41
CA GLY A 89 8.27 -13.31 -8.01
C GLY A 89 6.97 -13.58 -7.25
N PHE A 90 5.80 -13.31 -7.85
CA PHE A 90 4.51 -13.36 -7.15
C PHE A 90 3.49 -14.32 -7.80
N ALA A 91 3.86 -15.59 -7.87
CA ALA A 91 3.07 -16.60 -8.60
C ALA A 91 1.89 -17.23 -7.83
N GLU A 92 1.66 -16.94 -6.54
CA GLU A 92 0.58 -17.62 -5.77
C GLU A 92 -0.59 -16.74 -5.30
N ARG A 93 -0.57 -15.42 -5.55
CA ARG A 93 -1.68 -14.51 -5.20
C ARG A 93 -2.27 -13.73 -6.38
N THR A 94 -1.94 -14.14 -7.60
CA THR A 94 -2.27 -13.42 -8.84
C THR A 94 -3.76 -13.40 -9.15
N ALA A 95 -4.50 -14.47 -8.84
CA ALA A 95 -5.94 -14.56 -9.11
C ALA A 95 -6.77 -13.59 -8.24
N LEU A 96 -6.49 -13.53 -6.93
CA LEU A 96 -7.16 -12.60 -6.01
C LEU A 96 -6.86 -11.14 -6.38
N VAL A 97 -5.61 -10.87 -6.76
CA VAL A 97 -5.16 -9.54 -7.18
C VAL A 97 -5.85 -9.10 -8.48
N ALA A 98 -5.97 -10.01 -9.46
CA ALA A 98 -6.70 -9.76 -10.69
C ALA A 98 -8.19 -9.46 -10.44
N GLU A 99 -8.83 -10.23 -9.56
CA GLU A 99 -10.25 -10.01 -9.21
C GLU A 99 -10.47 -8.72 -8.41
N LEU A 100 -9.57 -8.38 -7.48
CA LEU A 100 -9.60 -7.08 -6.79
C LEU A 100 -9.37 -5.91 -7.75
N ALA A 101 -8.58 -6.08 -8.81
CA ALA A 101 -8.36 -5.05 -9.82
C ALA A 101 -9.62 -4.72 -10.63
N ARG A 102 -10.62 -5.60 -10.65
CA ARG A 102 -11.92 -5.34 -11.28
C ARG A 102 -12.81 -4.42 -10.44
N LEU A 103 -12.51 -4.26 -9.14
CA LEU A 103 -13.32 -3.44 -8.24
C LEU A 103 -13.02 -1.95 -8.41
N PRO A 104 -14.03 -1.08 -8.18
CA PRO A 104 -13.81 0.35 -8.01
C PRO A 104 -12.79 0.60 -6.90
N GLU A 105 -11.91 1.57 -7.10
CA GLU A 105 -10.74 1.75 -6.24
C GLU A 105 -11.07 1.98 -4.76
N ARG A 106 -12.19 2.64 -4.48
CA ARG A 106 -12.70 2.84 -3.12
C ARG A 106 -13.05 1.52 -2.44
N MET A 107 -13.70 0.60 -3.16
CA MET A 107 -14.06 -0.71 -2.64
C MET A 107 -12.80 -1.52 -2.32
N ARG A 108 -11.82 -1.48 -3.23
CA ARG A 108 -10.53 -2.14 -3.05
C ARG A 108 -9.76 -1.59 -1.85
N ALA A 109 -9.70 -0.27 -1.67
CA ALA A 109 -9.07 0.34 -0.50
C ALA A 109 -9.76 -0.07 0.82
N VAL A 110 -11.09 -0.15 0.84
CA VAL A 110 -11.86 -0.62 2.01
C VAL A 110 -11.56 -2.09 2.32
N LEU A 111 -11.51 -2.96 1.31
CA LEU A 111 -11.18 -4.38 1.51
C LEU A 111 -9.75 -4.59 2.01
N VAL A 112 -8.79 -3.84 1.46
CA VAL A 112 -7.41 -3.86 1.94
C VAL A 112 -7.35 -3.41 3.40
N LEU A 113 -8.00 -2.30 3.75
CA LEU A 113 -8.09 -1.83 5.13
C LEU A 113 -8.74 -2.84 6.07
N ARG A 114 -9.85 -3.47 5.67
CA ARG A 114 -10.53 -4.51 6.43
C ARG A 114 -9.61 -5.69 6.71
N TYR A 115 -8.88 -6.16 5.70
CA TYR A 115 -7.89 -7.22 5.85
C TYR A 115 -6.80 -6.87 6.86
N TRP A 116 -6.33 -5.61 6.88
CA TRP A 116 -5.35 -5.14 7.87
C TRP A 116 -5.91 -5.08 9.29
N GLU A 117 -7.13 -4.58 9.45
CA GLU A 117 -7.82 -4.55 10.74
C GLU A 117 -8.01 -5.97 11.26
N ASP A 118 -8.46 -6.91 10.42
CA ASP A 118 -8.65 -8.31 10.77
C ASP A 118 -7.33 -8.99 11.16
N LEU A 119 -6.24 -8.76 10.42
CA LEU A 119 -4.90 -9.25 10.80
C LEU A 119 -4.42 -8.67 12.13
N SER A 120 -4.68 -7.38 12.39
CA SER A 120 -4.29 -6.73 13.65
C SER A 120 -5.11 -7.23 14.83
N CYS A 121 -6.38 -7.59 14.61
CA CYS A 121 -7.25 -8.25 15.59
C CYS A 121 -6.79 -9.70 15.87
N GLN A 122 -6.48 -10.48 14.83
CA GLN A 122 -5.95 -11.84 15.00
C GLN A 122 -4.61 -11.87 15.72
N ALA A 123 -3.70 -10.95 15.39
CA ALA A 123 -2.41 -10.82 16.08
C ALA A 123 -2.55 -10.44 17.56
N LYS A 124 -3.61 -9.71 17.94
CA LYS A 124 -3.94 -9.42 19.35
C LYS A 124 -4.49 -10.65 20.06
N LEU A 125 -5.28 -11.48 19.38
CA LEU A 125 -5.84 -12.72 19.94
C LEU A 125 -4.79 -13.80 20.21
N GLN A 126 -3.71 -13.87 19.44
CA GLN A 126 -2.60 -14.81 19.69
C GLN A 126 -1.69 -14.43 20.87
N LYS A 127 -1.86 -13.23 21.44
CA LYS A 127 -1.05 -12.73 22.58
C LYS A 127 -1.80 -12.77 23.92
N LEU A 128 -3.02 -13.32 23.93
CA LEU A 128 -3.80 -13.66 25.12
C LEU A 128 -3.73 -15.16 25.35
#